data_AF-A0A3D1IAN4-F1
#
_entry.id   AF-A0A3D1IAN4-F1
#
_cell.length_a   1.000
_cell.length_b   1.000
_cell.length_c   1.000
_cell.angle_alpha   90.00
_cell.angle_beta   90.00
_cell.angle_gamma   90.00
#
_symmetry.space_group_name_H-M   'P 1'
#
loop_
_entity.id
_entity.type
_entity.pdbx_description
1 polymer ?
#
loop_
_entity_poly.entity_id
_entity_poly.type
_entity_poly.pdbx_seq_one_letter_code
_entity_poly.pdbx_strand_id
1 'polypeptide(L)'
;MRQSRLVLLLVAAGFLTTLIEVRYLHRGVVREYAVAWIPTVSSAIALVAALVALGEGWLRRIGGGVLAVVALAGLLGVYYHTKFRPSAFLRLFEPSPTVARADDGEREEAERRESEEKEEEAPALAPLGITGLALIGAVAALGRNGERR
;
A
#
# COMPACT_ATOMS: atom_id res chain seq x y z
N MET A 1 -17.19 -1.58 -20.01
CA MET A 1 -17.76 -0.80 -18.88
C MET A 1 -17.93 -1.60 -17.59
N ARG A 2 -18.57 -2.79 -17.59
CA ARG A 2 -18.77 -3.59 -16.36
C ARG A 2 -17.47 -4.02 -15.67
N GLN A 3 -16.48 -4.48 -16.44
CA GLN A 3 -15.17 -4.89 -15.91
C GLN A 3 -14.45 -3.76 -15.17
N SER A 4 -14.36 -2.56 -15.75
CA SER A 4 -13.71 -1.43 -15.08
C SER A 4 -14.42 -0.99 -13.80
N ARG A 5 -15.76 -1.10 -13.72
CA ARG A 5 -16.49 -0.83 -12.48
C ARG A 5 -16.17 -1.87 -11.41
N LEU A 6 -16.08 -3.15 -11.78
CA LEU A 6 -15.68 -4.21 -10.86
C LEU A 6 -14.24 -3.99 -10.36
N VAL A 7 -13.30 -3.63 -11.23
CA VAL A 7 -11.94 -3.28 -10.82
C VAL A 7 -11.93 -2.10 -9.85
N LEU A 8 -12.69 -1.04 -10.11
CA LEU A 8 -12.79 0.11 -9.20
C LEU A 8 -13.40 -0.25 -7.84
N LEU A 9 -14.37 -1.17 -7.80
CA LEU A 9 -14.92 -1.70 -6.55
C LEU A 9 -13.90 -2.53 -5.77
N LEU A 10 -13.10 -3.36 -6.46
CA LEU A 10 -12.01 -4.12 -5.83
C LEU A 10 -10.91 -3.18 -5.31
N VAL A 11 -10.58 -2.13 -6.06
CA VAL A 11 -9.65 -1.08 -5.63
C VAL A 11 -10.19 -0.34 -4.41
N ALA A 12 -11.47 0.02 -4.40
CA ALA A 12 -12.12 0.63 -3.23
C ALA A 12 -12.06 -0.31 -2.01
N ALA A 13 -12.40 -1.59 -2.19
CA ALA A 13 -12.30 -2.58 -1.12
C ALA A 13 -10.86 -2.72 -0.60
N GLY A 14 -9.86 -2.75 -1.48
CA GLY A 14 -8.44 -2.79 -1.10
C GLY A 14 -8.00 -1.57 -0.30
N PHE A 15 -8.44 -0.36 -0.66
CA PHE A 15 -8.13 0.83 0.14
C PHE A 15 -8.86 0.86 1.48
N LEU A 16 -10.08 0.31 1.53
CA LEU A 16 -10.80 0.16 2.79
C LEU A 16 -10.10 -0.82 3.74
N THR A 17 -9.63 -1.96 3.23
CA THR A 17 -8.88 -2.93 4.05
C THR A 17 -7.57 -2.33 4.55
N THR A 18 -6.81 -1.65 3.67
CA THR A 18 -5.57 -0.94 4.07
C THR A 18 -5.84 0.11 5.14
N LEU A 19 -6.94 0.87 5.01
CA LEU A 19 -7.32 1.89 6.00
C LEU A 19 -7.58 1.28 7.37
N ILE A 20 -8.30 0.15 7.42
CA ILE A 20 -8.58 -0.59 8.64
C ILE A 20 -7.26 -1.11 9.24
N GLU A 21 -6.43 -1.80 8.44
CA GLU A 21 -5.16 -2.36 8.90
C GLU A 21 -4.24 -1.30 9.49
N VAL A 22 -4.01 -0.19 8.78
CA VAL A 22 -3.14 0.88 9.28
C VAL A 22 -3.73 1.49 10.56
N ARG A 23 -5.04 1.72 10.62
CA ARG A 23 -5.67 2.34 11.79
C ARG A 23 -5.60 1.47 13.05
N TYR A 24 -5.65 0.15 12.92
CA TYR A 24 -5.61 -0.78 14.06
C TYR A 24 -4.19 -1.23 14.39
N LEU A 25 -3.41 -1.67 13.40
CA LEU A 25 -2.07 -2.24 13.60
C LEU A 25 -1.03 -1.16 13.93
N HIS A 26 -1.19 0.07 13.41
CA HIS A 26 -0.19 1.14 13.56
C HIS A 26 -0.62 2.23 14.55
N ARG A 27 -1.63 1.98 15.38
CA ARG A 27 -2.19 2.98 16.32
C ARG A 27 -1.18 3.61 17.28
N GLY A 28 -0.11 2.90 17.63
CA GLY A 28 0.98 3.42 18.47
C GLY A 28 1.84 4.44 17.71
N VAL A 29 2.39 4.01 16.57
CA VAL A 29 3.24 4.83 15.69
C VAL A 29 2.52 6.11 15.23
N VAL A 30 1.23 6.00 14.92
CA VAL A 30 0.38 7.11 14.46
C VAL A 30 0.17 8.20 15.54
N ARG A 31 0.30 7.85 16.83
CA ARG A 31 0.25 8.83 17.93
C ARG A 31 1.56 9.58 18.12
N GLU A 32 2.68 8.93 17.82
CA GLU A 32 4.02 9.46 18.06
C GLU A 32 4.55 10.27 16.86
N TYR A 33 4.23 9.84 15.63
CA TYR A 33 4.74 10.46 14.41
C TYR A 33 3.61 10.94 13.51
N ALA A 34 3.52 12.25 13.28
CA ALA A 34 2.52 12.83 12.37
C ALA A 34 2.62 12.26 10.95
N VAL A 35 3.83 11.93 10.49
CA VAL A 35 4.10 11.33 9.17
C VAL A 35 3.44 9.95 9.02
N ALA A 36 3.22 9.20 10.11
CA ALA A 36 2.56 7.90 10.06
C ALA A 36 1.07 7.98 9.71
N TRP A 37 0.48 9.18 9.64
CA TRP A 37 -0.87 9.37 9.11
C TRP A 37 -0.93 9.29 7.58
N ILE A 38 0.19 9.42 6.87
CA ILE A 38 0.20 9.47 5.39
C ILE A 38 -0.52 8.26 4.77
N PRO A 39 -0.24 6.99 5.15
CA PRO A 39 -0.93 5.83 4.59
C PRO A 39 -2.44 5.83 4.89
N THR A 40 -2.85 6.35 6.05
CA THR A 40 -4.26 6.44 6.45
C THR A 40 -4.99 7.46 5.60
N VAL A 41 -4.44 8.67 5.49
CA VAL A 41 -5.04 9.77 4.72
C VAL A 41 -5.06 9.44 3.23
N SER A 42 -3.96 8.91 2.69
CA SER A 42 -3.90 8.54 1.28
C SER A 42 -4.87 7.41 0.94
N SER A 43 -5.03 6.40 1.80
CA SER A 43 -6.01 5.32 1.61
C SER A 43 -7.45 5.84 1.68
N ALA A 44 -7.76 6.74 2.61
CA ALA A 44 -9.10 7.35 2.70
C ALA A 44 -9.43 8.18 1.44
N ILE A 45 -8.48 9.00 0.97
CA ILE A 45 -8.63 9.78 -0.27
C ILE A 45 -8.82 8.84 -1.46
N ALA A 46 -8.02 7.79 -1.56
CA ALA A 46 -8.07 6.84 -2.67
C ALA A 46 -9.35 6.00 -2.69
N LEU A 47 -9.87 5.61 -1.51
CA LEU A 47 -11.17 4.98 -1.37
C LEU A 47 -12.28 5.87 -1.96
N VAL A 48 -12.33 7.14 -1.52
CA VAL A 48 -13.33 8.09 -2.04
C VAL A 48 -13.14 8.30 -3.54
N ALA A 49 -11.90 8.46 -4.01
CA ALA A 49 -11.60 8.63 -5.42
C ALA A 49 -12.03 7.43 -6.28
N ALA A 50 -11.85 6.21 -5.79
CA ALA A 50 -12.31 4.99 -6.45
C ALA A 50 -13.84 4.92 -6.55
N LEU A 51 -14.55 5.32 -5.50
CA LEU A 51 -16.02 5.42 -5.51
C LEU A 51 -16.52 6.52 -6.46
N VAL A 52 -15.88 7.69 -6.45
CA VAL A 52 -16.17 8.78 -7.40
C VAL A 52 -15.92 8.33 -8.84
N ALA A 53 -14.88 7.52 -9.08
CA ALA A 53 -14.55 6.99 -10.39
C ALA A 53 -15.59 5.99 -10.95
N LEU A 54 -16.51 5.48 -10.12
CA LEU A 54 -17.66 4.68 -10.58
C LEU A 54 -18.67 5.50 -11.38
N GLY A 55 -18.67 6.82 -11.19
CA GLY A 55 -19.45 7.76 -11.99
C GLY A 55 -19.02 7.82 -13.46
N GLU A 56 -19.59 8.76 -14.19
CA GLU A 56 -19.36 8.92 -15.63
C GLU A 56 -18.80 10.32 -15.96
N GLY A 57 -18.25 10.46 -17.17
CA GLY A 57 -17.73 11.74 -17.67
C GLY A 57 -16.64 12.35 -16.77
N TRP A 58 -16.89 13.56 -16.28
CA TRP A 58 -15.92 14.34 -15.51
C TRP A 58 -15.58 13.70 -14.15
N LEU A 59 -16.57 13.13 -13.45
CA LEU A 59 -16.39 12.45 -12.14
C LEU A 59 -15.39 11.31 -12.28
N ARG A 60 -15.53 10.51 -13.33
CA ARG A 60 -14.62 9.39 -13.63
C ARG A 60 -13.19 9.86 -13.84
N ARG A 61 -13.01 10.95 -14.58
CA ARG A 61 -11.69 11.54 -14.86
C ARG A 61 -11.05 12.10 -13.59
N ILE A 62 -11.82 12.76 -12.74
CA ILE A 62 -11.30 13.27 -11.46
C ILE A 62 -10.92 12.14 -10.54
N GLY A 63 -11.78 11.15 -10.33
CA GLY A 63 -11.45 9.99 -9.50
C GLY A 63 -10.19 9.28 -9.99
N GLY A 64 -10.07 9.07 -11.30
CA GLY A 64 -8.86 8.51 -11.91
C GLY A 64 -7.62 9.38 -11.76
N GLY A 65 -7.74 10.70 -11.90
CA GLY A 65 -6.64 11.65 -11.70
C GLY A 65 -6.16 11.68 -10.26
N VAL A 66 -7.08 11.67 -9.29
CA VAL A 66 -6.73 11.61 -7.86
C VAL A 66 -6.03 10.30 -7.54
N LEU A 67 -6.50 9.16 -8.07
CA LEU A 67 -5.82 7.87 -7.92
C LEU A 67 -4.39 7.91 -8.50
N ALA A 68 -4.18 8.56 -9.65
CA ALA A 68 -2.84 8.74 -10.20
C ALA A 68 -1.93 9.57 -9.28
N VAL A 69 -2.46 10.60 -8.62
CA VAL A 69 -1.71 11.40 -7.63
C VAL A 69 -1.39 10.58 -6.38
N VAL A 70 -2.32 9.77 -5.88
CA VAL A 70 -2.08 8.90 -4.72
C VAL A 70 -0.97 7.87 -5.01
N ALA A 71 -0.86 7.38 -6.25
CA ALA A 71 0.24 6.49 -6.61
C ALA A 71 1.63 7.12 -6.37
N LEU A 72 1.76 8.44 -6.57
CA LEU A 72 2.99 9.17 -6.28
C LEU A 72 3.27 9.24 -4.77
N ALA A 73 2.23 9.35 -3.95
CA ALA A 73 2.37 9.34 -2.49
C ALA A 73 2.92 8.00 -1.97
N GLY A 74 2.47 6.88 -2.54
CA GLY A 74 3.02 5.56 -2.22
C GLY A 74 4.49 5.43 -2.62
N LEU A 75 4.88 5.95 -3.79
CA LEU A 75 6.29 5.98 -4.23
C LEU A 75 7.16 6.83 -3.31
N LEU A 76 6.64 7.97 -2.84
CA LEU A 76 7.31 8.79 -1.84
C LEU A 76 7.47 8.04 -0.51
N GLY A 77 6.49 7.23 -0.12
CA GLY A 77 6.60 6.31 1.01
C GLY A 77 7.76 5.33 0.86
N VAL A 78 7.95 4.74 -0.34
CA VAL A 78 9.10 3.87 -0.61
C VAL A 78 10.42 4.63 -0.43
N TYR A 79 10.49 5.88 -0.89
CA TYR A 79 11.67 6.71 -0.66
C TYR A 79 11.92 6.94 0.85
N TYR A 80 10.89 7.18 1.65
CA TYR A 80 11.07 7.34 3.10
C TYR A 80 11.54 6.06 3.80
N HIS A 81 11.08 4.89 3.36
CA HIS A 81 11.51 3.60 3.93
C HIS A 81 12.89 3.14 3.47
N THR A 82 13.29 3.45 2.25
CA THR A 82 14.49 2.86 1.64
C THR A 82 15.61 3.85 1.36
N LYS A 83 15.29 5.14 1.26
CA LYS A 83 16.16 6.17 0.65
C LYS A 83 16.71 5.75 -0.72
N PHE A 84 16.04 4.81 -1.40
CA PHE A 84 16.51 4.11 -2.59
C PHE A 84 17.90 3.45 -2.46
N ARG A 85 18.28 3.04 -1.24
CA ARG A 85 19.50 2.26 -1.03
C ARG A 85 19.29 0.83 -1.56
N PRO A 86 20.16 0.31 -2.45
CA PRO A 86 20.04 -1.04 -2.99
C PRO A 86 19.95 -2.12 -1.91
N SER A 87 20.68 -1.95 -0.80
CA SER A 87 20.67 -2.87 0.34
C SER A 87 19.29 -3.08 0.96
N ALA A 88 18.41 -2.07 0.96
CA ALA A 88 17.05 -2.20 1.47
C ALA A 88 16.19 -3.12 0.58
N PHE A 89 16.49 -3.22 -0.71
CA PHE A 89 15.82 -4.12 -1.65
C PHE A 89 16.43 -5.52 -1.64
N LEU A 90 17.74 -5.64 -1.38
CA LEU A 90 18.39 -6.95 -1.27
C LEU A 90 17.84 -7.78 -0.11
N ARG A 91 17.38 -7.12 0.97
CA ARG A 91 16.65 -7.77 2.09
C ARG A 91 15.36 -8.49 1.68
N LEU A 92 14.81 -8.24 0.48
CA LEU A 92 13.65 -8.97 -0.04
C LEU A 92 13.99 -10.39 -0.51
N PHE A 93 15.26 -10.62 -0.83
CA PHE A 93 15.78 -11.92 -1.26
C PHE A 93 16.47 -12.67 -0.12
N GLU A 94 16.61 -12.03 1.04
CA GLU A 94 17.01 -12.72 2.26
C GLU A 94 15.88 -13.67 2.70
N PRO A 95 16.20 -14.88 3.18
CA PRO A 95 15.19 -15.79 3.70
C PRO A 95 14.39 -15.07 4.79
N SER A 96 13.07 -15.01 4.62
CA SER A 96 12.21 -14.48 5.67
C SER A 96 12.49 -15.24 6.98
N PRO A 97 12.63 -14.54 8.12
CA PRO A 97 12.78 -15.20 9.41
C PRO A 97 11.62 -16.16 9.70
N THR A 98 10.45 -15.95 9.09
CA THR A 98 9.30 -16.87 9.17
C THR A 98 9.55 -18.21 8.46
N VAL A 99 10.36 -18.23 7.40
CA VAL A 99 10.71 -19.45 6.65
C VAL A 99 11.89 -20.17 7.30
N ALA A 100 12.88 -19.43 7.83
CA ALA A 100 13.96 -20.01 8.63
C ALA A 100 13.43 -20.66 9.93
N ARG A 101 12.39 -20.07 10.53
CA ARG A 101 11.73 -20.59 11.75
C ARG A 101 10.96 -21.90 11.55
N ALA A 102 10.71 -22.32 10.32
CA ALA A 102 10.05 -23.59 10.02
C ALA A 102 11.02 -24.78 9.93
N ASP A 103 12.33 -24.54 9.88
CA ASP A 103 13.38 -25.57 9.73
C ASP A 103 14.07 -25.89 11.08
N ASP A 104 14.18 -24.91 11.97
CA ASP A 104 14.96 -25.05 13.22
C ASP A 104 14.07 -25.17 14.46
N GLY A 105 13.59 -26.39 14.74
CA GLY A 105 12.76 -26.72 15.90
C GLY A 105 13.45 -26.71 17.28
N GLU A 106 14.71 -26.30 17.42
CA GLU A 106 15.48 -26.46 18.68
C GLU A 106 16.37 -25.27 19.11
N ARG A 107 16.10 -24.04 18.66
CA ARG A 107 16.88 -22.84 19.05
C ARG A 107 16.09 -21.75 19.80
N GLU A 108 14.99 -22.14 20.45
CA GLU A 108 13.95 -21.20 20.88
C GLU A 108 14.25 -20.24 22.05
N GLU A 109 15.38 -20.36 22.78
CA GLU A 109 15.57 -19.55 24.01
C GLU A 109 16.65 -18.46 23.92
N ALA A 110 17.63 -18.58 23.02
CA ALA A 110 18.70 -17.56 22.88
C ALA A 110 18.28 -16.41 21.95
N GLU A 111 17.56 -16.70 20.87
CA GLU A 111 17.17 -15.70 19.87
C GLU A 111 15.99 -14.82 20.30
N ARG A 112 15.19 -15.23 21.29
CA ARG A 112 14.11 -14.41 21.85
C ARG A 112 14.62 -13.10 22.47
N ARG A 113 15.84 -13.08 23.00
CA ARG A 113 16.42 -11.86 23.59
C ARG A 113 17.04 -10.92 22.56
N GLU A 114 17.55 -11.42 21.44
CA GLU A 114 18.08 -10.57 20.35
C GLU A 114 16.99 -10.06 19.39
N SER A 115 15.86 -10.78 19.28
CA SER A 115 14.71 -10.35 18.47
C SER A 115 13.82 -9.32 19.17
N GLU A 116 13.94 -9.13 20.48
CA GLU A 116 13.27 -8.03 21.22
C GLU A 116 14.01 -6.67 21.08
N GLU A 117 15.28 -6.66 20.68
CA GLU A 117 16.07 -5.42 20.49
C GLU A 117 16.18 -4.95 19.03
N LYS A 118 15.90 -5.81 18.04
CA LYS A 118 15.70 -5.34 16.68
C LYS A 118 14.28 -4.79 16.59
N GLU A 119 14.14 -3.48 16.72
CA GLU A 119 12.99 -2.75 16.16
C GLU A 119 12.63 -3.43 14.83
N GLU A 120 11.44 -4.04 14.74
CA GLU A 120 10.93 -4.61 13.50
C GLU A 120 10.87 -3.46 12.46
N GLU A 121 11.98 -3.25 11.75
CA GLU A 121 12.08 -2.23 10.72
C GLU A 121 11.00 -2.56 9.68
N ALA A 122 10.01 -1.68 9.58
CA ALA A 122 8.87 -1.86 8.70
C ALA A 122 9.35 -2.20 7.27
N PRO A 123 8.75 -3.21 6.62
CA PRO A 123 9.29 -3.76 5.38
C PRO A 123 9.52 -2.67 4.34
N ALA A 124 10.69 -2.69 3.71
CA ALA A 124 11.17 -1.67 2.77
C ALA A 124 10.15 -1.31 1.66
N LEU A 125 9.33 -2.29 1.26
CA LEU A 125 8.36 -2.16 0.18
C LEU A 125 6.90 -2.06 0.64
N ALA A 126 6.61 -1.97 1.94
CA ALA A 126 5.22 -1.82 2.43
C ALA A 126 4.42 -0.73 1.69
N PRO A 127 5.00 0.44 1.34
CA PRO A 127 4.27 1.50 0.64
C PRO A 127 3.92 1.20 -0.82
N LEU A 128 4.53 0.18 -1.46
CA LEU A 128 4.23 -0.17 -2.85
C LEU A 128 2.82 -0.71 -3.05
N GLY A 129 2.21 -1.31 -2.03
CA GLY A 129 0.82 -1.78 -2.11
C GLY A 129 -0.15 -0.63 -2.45
N ILE A 130 0.05 0.54 -1.84
CA ILE A 130 -0.73 1.75 -2.12
C ILE A 130 -0.48 2.22 -3.57
N THR A 131 0.78 2.26 -4.01
CA THR A 131 1.14 2.65 -5.38
C THR A 131 0.47 1.75 -6.42
N GLY A 132 0.59 0.43 -6.27
CA GLY A 132 0.04 -0.54 -7.21
C GLY A 132 -1.48 -0.46 -7.30
N LEU A 133 -2.16 -0.44 -6.16
CA LEU A 133 -3.62 -0.36 -6.10
C LEU A 133 -4.14 0.95 -6.73
N ALA A 134 -3.46 2.06 -6.44
CA ALA A 134 -3.80 3.38 -7.00
C ALA A 134 -3.62 3.41 -8.53
N LEU A 135 -2.53 2.85 -9.06
CA LEU A 135 -2.28 2.78 -10.51
C LEU A 135 -3.31 1.90 -11.23
N ILE A 136 -3.65 0.74 -10.67
CA ILE A 136 -4.69 -0.14 -11.21
C ILE A 136 -6.03 0.62 -11.30
N GLY A 137 -6.40 1.34 -10.23
CA GLY A 137 -7.60 2.17 -10.21
C GLY A 137 -7.56 3.31 -11.22
N ALA A 138 -6.44 4.01 -11.34
CA ALA A 138 -6.25 5.10 -12.29
C ALA A 138 -6.38 4.61 -13.74
N VAL A 139 -5.74 3.48 -14.08
CA VAL A 139 -5.86 2.85 -15.40
C VAL A 139 -7.28 2.37 -15.66
N ALA A 140 -7.95 1.77 -14.66
CA ALA A 140 -9.34 1.37 -14.82
C ALA A 140 -10.28 2.56 -15.06
N ALA A 141 -10.03 3.70 -14.42
CA ALA A 141 -10.83 4.92 -14.55
C ALA A 141 -10.54 5.68 -15.86
N LEU A 142 -9.27 5.90 -16.18
CA LEU A 142 -8.80 6.74 -17.29
C LEU A 142 -8.56 5.96 -18.58
N GLY A 143 -8.40 4.64 -18.50
CA GLY A 143 -8.17 3.76 -19.64
C GLY A 143 -9.26 3.94 -20.69
N ARG A 144 -8.84 4.16 -21.93
CA ARG A 144 -9.74 4.26 -23.09
C ARG A 144 -10.36 2.89 -23.33
N ASN A 145 -11.49 2.62 -22.69
CA ASN A 145 -12.35 1.51 -23.08
C ASN A 145 -12.94 1.83 -24.46
N GLY A 146 -12.19 1.53 -25.51
CA GLY A 146 -12.70 1.45 -26.89
C GLY A 146 -13.61 2.61 -27.29
N GLU A 147 -13.10 3.85 -27.27
CA GLU A 147 -13.68 4.91 -28.10
C GLU A 147 -13.38 4.57 -29.57
N ARG A 148 -14.09 3.56 -30.09
CA ARG A 148 -14.62 3.64 -31.46
C ARG A 148 -15.96 4.33 -31.30
N ARG A 149 -15.96 5.66 -31.41
CA ARG A 149 -17.12 6.39 -31.91
C ARG A 149 -16.87 6.64 -33.38
#